data_AF-A0A2N9H8B6-F1
#
_entry.id   AF-A0A2N9H8B6-F1
#
_cell.length_a   1.000
_cell.length_b   1.000
_cell.length_c   1.000
_cell.angle_alpha   90.00
_cell.angle_beta   90.00
_cell.angle_gamma   90.00
#
_symmetry.space_group_name_H-M   'P 1'
#
loop_
_entity.id
_entity.type
_entity.pdbx_description
1 polymer ?
#
loop_
_entity_poly.entity_id
_entity_poly.type
_entity_poly.pdbx_seq_one_letter_code
_entity_poly.pdbx_strand_id
1 'polypeptide(L)'
;MNSKESCRSELRTAIRQLSDRCLYSASKWAAEQLMGIEQDPAKFTPSNTRFQRGSSSIRRRYRTNEITSTPIAGVSYVSTPVMEDDTVDGDFYLLAKSYFDCREYRRATHVLRDQTGNKSVFLRCYALYLVCCILF
;
A
#
# COMPACT_ATOMS: atom_id res chain seq x y z
N MET A 1 24.26 -10.86 -2.67
CA MET A 1 22.79 -10.84 -2.50
C MET A 1 22.20 -11.83 -3.49
N ASN A 2 21.34 -12.74 -3.04
CA ASN A 2 20.72 -13.70 -3.95
C ASN A 2 19.69 -12.93 -4.81
N SER A 3 19.89 -12.96 -6.13
CA SER A 3 19.17 -12.10 -7.11
C SER A 3 17.65 -12.30 -7.03
N LYS A 4 17.22 -13.54 -6.75
CA LYS A 4 15.81 -13.90 -6.58
C LYS A 4 15.17 -13.16 -5.40
N GLU A 5 15.87 -12.99 -4.28
CA GLU A 5 15.38 -12.30 -3.08
C GLU A 5 15.25 -10.80 -3.31
N SER A 6 16.15 -10.18 -4.09
CA SER A 6 16.01 -8.76 -4.51
C SER A 6 14.78 -8.58 -5.39
N CYS A 7 14.60 -9.45 -6.39
CA CYS A 7 13.42 -9.40 -7.25
C CYS A 7 12.11 -9.55 -6.44
N ARG A 8 12.08 -10.44 -5.44
CA ARG A 8 10.93 -10.61 -4.55
C ARG A 8 10.65 -9.37 -3.69
N SER A 9 11.67 -8.69 -3.18
CA SER A 9 11.48 -7.48 -2.38
C SER A 9 10.97 -6.32 -3.27
N GLU A 10 11.52 -6.18 -4.47
CA GLU A 10 11.11 -5.19 -5.46
C GLU A 10 9.64 -5.39 -5.88
N LEU A 11 9.23 -6.61 -6.21
CA LEU A 11 7.84 -6.92 -6.54
C LEU A 11 6.87 -6.60 -5.40
N ARG A 12 7.25 -6.89 -4.15
CA ARG A 12 6.41 -6.52 -2.99
C ARG A 12 6.27 -5.00 -2.84
N THR A 13 7.32 -4.25 -3.11
CA THR A 13 7.27 -2.78 -3.11
C THR A 13 6.39 -2.27 -4.25
N ALA A 14 6.55 -2.81 -5.45
CA ALA A 14 5.73 -2.45 -6.61
C ALA A 14 4.25 -2.73 -6.39
N ILE A 15 3.88 -3.91 -5.85
CA ILE A 15 2.49 -4.26 -5.53
C ILE A 15 1.86 -3.21 -4.62
N ARG A 16 2.56 -2.81 -3.54
CA ARG A 16 2.07 -1.76 -2.63
C ARG A 16 1.87 -0.44 -3.37
N GLN A 17 2.89 0.03 -4.08
CA GLN A 17 2.84 1.31 -4.80
C GLN A 17 1.77 1.38 -5.90
N LEU A 18 1.52 0.26 -6.59
CA LEU A 18 0.50 0.13 -7.62
C LEU A 18 -0.91 0.05 -7.01
N SER A 19 -1.10 -0.78 -5.98
CA SER A 19 -2.36 -0.86 -5.22
C SER A 19 -2.73 0.47 -4.60
N ASP A 20 -1.74 1.15 -4.05
CA ASP A 20 -1.85 2.47 -3.47
C ASP A 20 -2.42 3.49 -4.45
N ARG A 21 -2.11 3.36 -5.74
CA ARG A 21 -2.56 4.23 -6.85
C ARG A 21 -3.76 3.67 -7.63
N CYS A 22 -4.40 2.62 -7.12
CA CYS A 22 -5.53 1.94 -7.73
C CYS A 22 -5.23 1.34 -9.13
N LEU A 23 -3.97 1.03 -9.43
CA LEU A 23 -3.54 0.38 -10.67
C LEU A 23 -3.69 -1.14 -10.57
N TYR A 24 -4.94 -1.60 -10.46
CA TYR A 24 -5.27 -2.97 -10.06
C TYR A 24 -4.73 -4.04 -11.00
N SER A 25 -4.80 -3.84 -12.31
CA SER A 25 -4.29 -4.81 -13.29
C SER A 25 -2.79 -5.01 -13.18
N ALA A 26 -2.02 -3.93 -13.06
CA ALA A 26 -0.57 -3.99 -12.91
C ALA A 26 -0.17 -4.59 -11.55
N SER A 27 -0.87 -4.22 -10.48
CA SER A 27 -0.63 -4.79 -9.15
C SER A 27 -0.91 -6.29 -9.12
N LYS A 28 -1.99 -6.74 -9.76
CA LYS A 28 -2.33 -8.16 -9.90
C LYS A 28 -1.25 -8.91 -10.64
N TRP A 29 -0.81 -8.39 -11.78
CA TRP A 29 0.27 -8.99 -12.57
C TRP A 29 1.57 -9.11 -11.74
N ALA A 30 1.97 -8.04 -11.03
CA ALA A 30 3.16 -8.09 -10.18
C ALA A 30 3.04 -9.14 -9.05
N ALA A 31 1.83 -9.33 -8.51
CA ALA A 31 1.55 -10.37 -7.53
C ALA A 31 1.65 -11.79 -8.13
N GLU A 32 1.15 -11.99 -9.34
CA GLU A 32 1.30 -13.24 -10.09
C GLU A 32 2.78 -13.58 -10.31
N GLN A 33 3.59 -12.61 -10.76
CA GLN A 33 5.05 -12.80 -10.92
C GLN A 33 5.74 -13.14 -9.60
N LEU A 34 5.35 -12.51 -8.49
CA LEU A 34 5.92 -12.79 -7.17
C LEU A 34 5.67 -14.23 -6.71
N MET A 35 4.50 -14.79 -7.02
CA MET A 35 4.15 -16.18 -6.70
C MET A 35 4.87 -17.19 -7.59
N GLY A 36 5.25 -16.80 -8.81
CA GLY A 36 6.03 -17.62 -9.73
C GLY A 36 7.52 -17.75 -9.39
N ILE A 37 8.07 -16.87 -8.54
CA ILE A 37 9.46 -17.00 -8.08
C ILE A 37 9.52 -18.12 -7.06
N GLU A 38 10.07 -19.26 -7.49
CA GLU A 38 10.31 -20.44 -6.68
C GLU A 38 10.96 -20.08 -5.34
N GLN A 39 10.34 -20.53 -4.26
CA GLN A 39 10.88 -20.38 -2.92
C GLN A 39 11.85 -21.53 -2.69
N ASP A 40 13.02 -21.22 -2.16
CA ASP A 40 13.99 -22.23 -1.72
C ASP A 40 13.26 -23.28 -0.87
N PRO A 41 13.17 -24.56 -1.33
CA PRO A 41 12.40 -25.59 -0.65
C PRO A 41 12.89 -25.84 0.78
N ALA A 42 14.14 -25.49 1.10
CA ALA A 42 14.68 -25.56 2.46
C ALA A 42 13.98 -24.62 3.46
N LYS A 43 13.27 -23.58 2.98
CA LYS A 43 12.50 -22.63 3.81
C LYS A 43 11.01 -22.98 3.87
N PHE A 44 10.56 -23.99 3.14
CA PHE A 44 9.17 -24.38 3.05
C PHE A 44 8.88 -25.52 4.04
N THR A 45 8.66 -25.20 5.33
CA THR A 45 7.96 -26.15 6.21
C THR A 45 6.50 -26.21 5.76
N PRO A 46 6.00 -27.33 5.20
CA PRO A 46 4.62 -27.42 4.76
C PRO A 46 3.71 -27.38 5.99
N SER A 47 2.94 -26.31 6.15
CA SER A 47 1.99 -26.09 7.25
C SER A 47 0.75 -27.02 7.23
N ASN A 48 0.79 -28.14 6.51
CA ASN A 48 -0.37 -29.00 6.27
C ASN A 48 -0.78 -29.93 7.45
N THR A 49 -0.23 -29.74 8.65
CA THR A 49 -0.69 -30.45 9.86
C THR A 49 -1.23 -29.54 10.96
N ARG A 50 -1.90 -28.42 10.60
CA ARG A 50 -2.61 -27.59 11.60
C ARG A 50 -4.10 -27.42 11.34
N PHE A 51 -4.79 -28.52 11.01
CA PHE A 51 -6.18 -28.68 11.46
C PHE A 51 -6.19 -29.12 12.94
N GLN A 52 -5.84 -28.20 13.83
CA GLN A 52 -6.21 -28.28 15.25
C GLN A 52 -7.23 -27.17 15.50
N ARG A 53 -8.48 -27.55 15.25
CA ARG A 53 -9.66 -27.28 16.07
C ARG A 53 -9.51 -26.14 17.08
N GLY A 54 -10.23 -25.06 16.81
CA GLY A 54 -10.70 -24.10 17.81
C GLY A 54 -9.78 -22.91 18.02
N SER A 55 -10.17 -21.77 17.46
CA SER A 55 -10.20 -20.49 18.19
C SER A 55 -10.73 -19.39 17.27
N SER A 56 -12.05 -19.21 17.31
CA SER A 56 -12.67 -17.94 17.00
C SER A 56 -12.20 -16.91 18.03
N SER A 57 -11.57 -15.83 17.57
CA SER A 57 -11.77 -14.52 18.18
C SER A 57 -11.36 -13.43 17.20
N ILE A 58 -12.37 -12.88 16.53
CA ILE A 58 -12.42 -11.46 16.20
C ILE A 58 -11.94 -10.68 17.43
N ARG A 59 -10.86 -9.91 17.27
CA ARG A 59 -10.63 -8.63 17.95
C ARG A 59 -9.62 -7.82 17.16
N ARG A 60 -10.18 -7.03 16.26
CA ARG A 60 -9.67 -5.75 15.78
C ARG A 60 -9.05 -5.00 16.97
N ARG A 61 -7.74 -4.80 16.95
CA ARG A 61 -7.08 -3.74 17.72
C ARG A 61 -6.24 -2.93 16.73
N TYR A 62 -6.74 -1.76 16.40
CA TYR A 62 -5.90 -0.67 15.93
C TYR A 62 -4.88 -0.42 17.05
N ARG A 63 -3.60 -0.70 16.76
CA ARG A 63 -2.51 -0.35 17.66
C ARG A 63 -2.20 1.13 17.45
N THR A 64 -2.72 1.96 18.33
CA THR A 64 -2.10 3.23 18.71
C THR A 64 -0.84 2.89 19.50
N ASN A 65 0.33 3.13 18.91
CA ASN A 65 1.61 2.97 19.59
C ASN A 65 1.96 4.31 20.25
N GLU A 66 1.60 4.46 21.53
CA GLU A 66 2.32 5.35 22.43
C GLU A 66 3.43 4.55 23.10
N ILE A 67 4.69 4.90 22.84
CA ILE A 67 5.83 4.46 23.65
C ILE A 67 6.76 5.66 23.84
N THR A 68 6.66 6.24 25.04
CA THR A 68 7.71 7.05 25.66
C THR A 68 8.95 6.17 25.86
N SER A 69 10.08 6.56 25.24
CA SER A 69 11.41 6.06 25.58
C SER A 69 12.41 7.21 25.52
N THR A 70 12.96 7.53 26.69
CA THR A 70 14.15 8.33 27.01
C THR A 70 15.18 8.59 25.89
N PRO A 71 15.74 9.82 25.77
CA PRO A 71 16.82 10.09 24.82
C PRO A 71 18.18 9.69 25.42
N ILE A 72 18.97 8.91 24.66
CA ILE A 72 20.40 8.74 24.89
C ILE A 72 21.15 9.70 23.96
N ALA A 73 22.08 10.44 24.55
CA ALA A 73 22.87 11.47 23.89
C ALA A 73 23.84 10.90 22.85
N GLY A 74 24.01 11.62 21.74
CA GLY A 74 25.29 11.64 21.02
C GLY A 74 25.44 10.80 19.76
N VAL A 75 24.45 10.75 18.86
CA VAL A 75 24.68 10.31 17.48
C VAL A 75 24.26 11.39 16.49
N SER A 76 25.25 11.87 15.72
CA SER A 76 25.09 12.83 14.63
C SER A 76 24.08 12.30 13.61
N TYR A 77 22.89 12.91 13.58
CA TYR A 77 21.85 12.63 12.60
C TYR A 77 22.29 13.19 11.25
N VAL A 78 22.66 12.32 10.33
CA VAL A 78 22.44 12.61 8.91
C VAL A 78 20.93 12.61 8.75
N SER A 79 20.35 13.78 8.56
CA SER A 79 18.92 13.95 8.31
C SER A 79 18.54 13.22 7.03
N THR A 80 18.09 11.97 7.14
CA THR A 80 17.18 11.40 6.16
C THR A 80 15.95 12.31 6.11
N PRO A 81 15.56 12.87 4.96
CA PRO A 81 14.32 13.63 4.88
C PRO A 81 13.19 12.68 5.27
N VAL A 82 12.68 12.85 6.49
CA VAL A 82 11.40 12.31 6.91
C VAL A 82 10.41 12.95 5.95
N MET A 83 9.86 12.16 5.03
CA MET A 83 8.70 12.61 4.28
C MET A 83 7.61 12.82 5.32
N GLU A 84 7.37 14.07 5.70
CA GLU A 84 6.19 14.47 6.46
C GLU A 84 4.98 14.04 5.62
N ASP A 85 4.42 12.91 5.98
CA ASP A 85 3.12 12.45 5.51
C ASP A 85 2.11 13.42 6.14
N ASP A 86 1.86 14.53 5.45
CA ASP A 86 0.84 15.51 5.82
C ASP A 86 -0.47 14.75 6.04
N THR A 87 -0.80 14.53 7.31
CA THR A 87 -1.89 13.66 7.75
C THR A 87 -3.22 14.05 7.10
N VAL A 88 -3.38 15.33 6.80
CA VAL A 88 -4.55 15.91 6.12
C VAL A 88 -4.64 15.51 4.65
N ASP A 89 -3.52 15.53 3.91
CA ASP A 89 -3.47 15.04 2.52
C ASP A 89 -3.78 13.53 2.48
N GLY A 90 -3.41 12.80 3.53
CA GLY A 90 -3.77 11.40 3.74
C GLY A 90 -5.28 11.16 3.89
N ASP A 91 -6.00 12.01 4.64
CA ASP A 91 -7.44 11.87 4.87
C ASP A 91 -8.26 12.12 3.60
N PHE A 92 -7.93 13.19 2.86
CA PHE A 92 -8.56 13.47 1.56
C PHE A 92 -8.28 12.35 0.56
N TYR A 93 -7.05 11.82 0.56
CA TYR A 93 -6.70 10.68 -0.27
C TYR A 93 -7.54 9.44 0.08
N LEU A 94 -7.71 9.15 1.37
CA LEU A 94 -8.46 7.99 1.83
C LEU A 94 -9.94 8.08 1.45
N LEU A 95 -10.54 9.26 1.58
CA LEU A 95 -11.92 9.51 1.12
C LEU A 95 -12.04 9.38 -0.40
N ALA A 96 -11.11 9.97 -1.16
CA ALA A 96 -11.14 9.87 -2.62
C ALA A 96 -10.96 8.43 -3.09
N LYS A 97 -10.12 7.64 -2.41
CA LYS A 97 -9.93 6.22 -2.70
C LYS A 97 -11.20 5.42 -2.46
N SER A 98 -11.97 5.68 -1.39
CA SER A 98 -13.23 4.98 -1.17
C SER A 98 -14.26 5.27 -2.28
N TYR A 99 -14.34 6.51 -2.76
CA TYR A 99 -15.13 6.84 -3.95
C TYR A 99 -14.62 6.14 -5.21
N PHE A 100 -13.30 6.08 -5.40
CA PHE A 100 -12.68 5.39 -6.52
C PHE A 100 -13.04 3.89 -6.52
N ASP A 101 -12.98 3.25 -5.36
CA ASP A 101 -13.30 1.82 -5.18
C ASP A 101 -14.80 1.54 -5.46
N CYS A 102 -15.68 2.49 -5.16
CA CYS A 102 -17.10 2.47 -5.52
C CYS A 102 -17.37 2.85 -6.99
N ARG A 103 -16.33 3.09 -7.80
CA ARG A 103 -16.42 3.56 -9.21
C ARG A 103 -17.06 4.94 -9.37
N GLU A 104 -17.12 5.73 -8.31
CA GLU A 104 -17.65 7.09 -8.31
C GLU A 104 -16.56 8.12 -8.68
N TYR A 105 -16.01 7.97 -9.89
CA TYR A 105 -14.80 8.69 -10.29
C TYR A 105 -14.95 10.21 -10.28
N ARG A 106 -16.13 10.75 -10.62
CA ARG A 106 -16.39 12.21 -10.57
C ARG A 106 -16.31 12.78 -9.15
N ARG A 107 -16.69 12.01 -8.13
CA ARG A 107 -16.59 12.44 -6.74
C ARG A 107 -15.15 12.36 -6.26
N ALA A 108 -14.44 11.29 -6.62
CA ALA A 108 -13.02 11.14 -6.31
C ALA A 108 -12.18 12.31 -6.85
N THR A 109 -12.40 12.73 -8.10
CA THR A 109 -11.68 13.89 -8.67
C THR A 109 -11.98 15.20 -7.94
N HIS A 110 -13.23 15.41 -7.54
CA HIS A 110 -13.66 16.64 -6.88
C HIS A 110 -13.05 16.82 -5.49
N VAL A 111 -12.90 15.74 -4.72
CA VAL A 111 -12.24 15.76 -3.40
C VAL A 111 -10.76 16.11 -3.53
N LEU A 112 -10.10 15.64 -4.58
CA LEU A 112 -8.65 15.82 -4.78
C LEU A 112 -8.27 17.10 -5.52
N ARG A 113 -9.22 18.01 -5.83
CA ARG A 113 -8.97 19.18 -6.70
C ARG A 113 -7.92 20.17 -6.17
N ASP A 114 -7.81 20.29 -4.85
CA ASP A 114 -6.90 21.24 -4.18
C ASP A 114 -5.65 20.55 -3.60
N GLN A 115 -5.54 19.23 -3.81
CA GLN A 115 -4.45 18.41 -3.27
C GLN A 115 -3.24 18.45 -4.21
N THR A 116 -2.04 18.63 -3.64
CA THR A 116 -0.78 18.77 -4.38
C THR A 116 0.12 17.53 -4.26
N GLY A 117 -0.14 16.64 -3.30
CA GLY A 117 0.60 15.40 -3.14
C GLY A 117 0.60 14.54 -4.40
N ASN A 118 1.77 13.99 -4.75
CA ASN A 118 1.99 13.22 -5.98
C ASN A 118 0.97 12.07 -6.16
N LYS A 119 0.61 11.39 -5.06
CA LYS A 119 -0.36 10.30 -5.05
C LYS A 119 -1.78 10.81 -5.34
N SER A 120 -2.17 11.91 -4.70
CA SER A 120 -3.45 12.59 -4.88
C SER A 120 -3.63 13.14 -6.29
N VAL A 121 -2.62 13.84 -6.81
CA VAL A 121 -2.62 14.37 -8.18
C VAL A 121 -2.73 13.23 -9.20
N PHE A 122 -1.97 12.14 -9.02
CA PHE A 122 -2.07 10.96 -9.88
C PHE A 122 -3.49 10.37 -9.87
N LEU A 123 -4.05 10.10 -8.68
CA LEU A 123 -5.37 9.49 -8.56
C LEU A 123 -6.47 10.39 -9.15
N ARG A 124 -6.35 11.71 -8.99
CA ARG A 124 -7.25 12.69 -9.62
C ARG A 124 -7.20 12.59 -11.15
N CYS A 125 -6.02 12.65 -11.75
CA CYS A 125 -5.89 12.55 -13.21
C CYS A 125 -6.37 11.21 -13.74
N TYR A 126 -6.08 10.11 -13.03
CA TYR A 126 -6.51 8.78 -13.42
C TYR A 126 -8.03 8.61 -13.33
N ALA A 127 -8.65 9.08 -12.24
CA ALA A 127 -10.11 9.07 -12.11
C ALA A 127 -10.78 9.93 -13.20
N LEU A 128 -10.22 11.10 -13.53
CA LEU A 128 -10.73 11.95 -14.61
C LEU A 128 -10.67 11.24 -15.98
N TYR A 129 -9.57 10.55 -16.26
CA TYR A 129 -9.43 9.72 -17.46
C TYR A 129 -10.53 8.65 -17.53
N LEU A 130 -10.78 7.92 -16.43
CA LEU A 130 -11.83 6.90 -16.38
C LEU A 130 -13.24 7.47 -16.55
N VAL A 131 -13.53 8.67 -16.02
CA VAL A 131 -14.81 9.36 -16.28
C VAL A 131 -15.01 9.55 -17.78
N CYS A 132 -13.97 10.03 -18.47
CA CYS A 132 -14.04 10.37 -19.89
C CYS A 132 -14.16 9.11 -20.76
N CYS A 133 -13.42 8.05 -20.45
CA CYS A 133 -13.42 6.81 -21.22
C CYS A 133 -14.68 5.94 -21.02
N ILE A 134 -15.47 6.15 -19.97
CA ILE A 134 -16.73 5.40 -19.74
C ILE A 134 -17.93 6.12 -20.38
N LEU A 135 -17.75 7.36 -20.86
CA LEU A 135 -18.80 8.15 -21.52
C LEU A 135 -18.82 8.02 -23.06
N PHE A 136 -17.92 7.22 -23.65
CA PHE A 136 -17.88 6.87 -25.07
C PHE A 136 -17.87 5.35 -25.24
#